data_AF-A0A109K3D1-F1
#
_entry.id   AF-A0A109K3D1-F1
#
_cell.length_a   1.000
_cell.length_b   1.000
_cell.length_c   1.000
_cell.angle_alpha   90.00
_cell.angle_beta   90.00
_cell.angle_gamma   90.00
#
_symmetry.space_group_name_H-M   'P 1'
#
loop_
_entity.id
_entity.type
_entity.pdbx_description
1 polymer ?
#
loop_
_entity_poly.entity_id
_entity_poly.type
_entity_poly.pdbx_seq_one_letter_code
_entity_poly.pdbx_strand_id
1 'polypeptide(L)'
;MNSSTFESVKDVIADTLGIADRARIAEASTPLFGNIPELDSFAVLSLAAALEARFGFQIDDEDFTGEIFETVGSLAAFIDRHITH
;
A
#
# COMPACT_ATOMS: atom_id res chain seq x y z
N MET A 1 9.06 -12.60 -0.13
CA MET A 1 8.36 -11.51 0.58
C MET A 1 9.01 -11.34 1.93
N ASN A 2 9.75 -10.26 2.12
CA ASN A 2 10.23 -9.89 3.44
C ASN A 2 9.02 -9.46 4.27
N SER A 3 8.75 -10.13 5.39
CA SER A 3 7.62 -9.78 6.27
C SER A 3 7.66 -8.30 6.69
N SER A 4 8.85 -7.71 6.79
CA SER A 4 9.05 -6.29 7.14
C SER A 4 8.44 -5.30 6.13
N THR A 5 8.49 -5.58 4.82
CA THR A 5 7.93 -4.69 3.79
C THR A 5 6.41 -4.66 3.89
N PHE A 6 5.80 -5.85 4.03
CA PHE A 6 4.35 -5.99 4.17
C PHE A 6 3.83 -5.30 5.44
N GLU A 7 4.49 -5.48 6.59
CA GLU A 7 4.13 -4.77 7.82
C GLU A 7 4.26 -3.24 7.66
N SER A 8 5.28 -2.76 6.93
CA SER A 8 5.48 -1.33 6.71
C SER A 8 4.43 -0.72 5.77
N VAL A 9 4.04 -1.44 4.71
CA VAL A 9 2.93 -1.04 3.82
C VAL A 9 1.65 -0.91 4.62
N LYS A 10 1.33 -1.92 5.45
CA LYS A 10 0.20 -1.86 6.37
C LYS A 10 0.27 -0.68 7.31
N ASP A 11 1.46 -0.39 7.85
CA ASP A 11 1.70 0.76 8.73
C ASP A 11 1.27 2.06 8.08
N VAL A 12 1.78 2.31 6.87
CA VAL A 12 1.46 3.49 6.08
C VAL A 12 -0.02 3.56 5.70
N ILE A 13 -0.63 2.44 5.28
CA ILE A 13 -2.06 2.42 4.94
C ILE A 13 -2.91 2.83 6.15
N ALA A 14 -2.63 2.26 7.33
CA ALA A 14 -3.40 2.58 8.52
C ALA A 14 -3.17 4.00 9.03
N ASP A 15 -1.95 4.53 8.90
CA ASP A 15 -1.64 5.92 9.27
C ASP A 15 -2.32 6.91 8.32
N THR A 16 -2.16 6.71 7.01
CA THR A 16 -2.74 7.58 5.98
C THR A 16 -4.27 7.58 6.00
N LEU A 17 -4.90 6.42 6.18
CA LEU A 17 -6.35 6.28 6.16
C LEU A 17 -6.99 6.33 7.55
N GLY A 18 -6.18 6.43 8.61
CA GLY A 18 -6.68 6.41 9.99
C GLY A 18 -7.35 5.09 10.40
N ILE A 19 -6.95 3.96 9.83
CA ILE A 19 -7.55 2.66 10.12
C ILE A 19 -7.09 2.19 11.50
N ALA A 20 -8.00 2.25 12.46
CA ALA A 20 -7.75 1.70 13.80
C ALA A 20 -7.65 0.15 13.78
N ASP A 21 -8.38 -0.50 12.87
CA ASP A 21 -8.48 -1.95 12.80
C ASP A 21 -7.56 -2.56 11.73
N ARG A 22 -6.33 -2.88 12.11
CA ARG A 22 -5.35 -3.49 11.20
C ARG A 22 -5.69 -4.92 10.78
N ALA A 23 -6.64 -5.57 11.44
CA ALA A 23 -7.10 -6.90 11.02
C ALA A 23 -7.74 -6.85 9.62
N ARG A 24 -8.30 -5.70 9.23
CA ARG A 24 -8.83 -5.46 7.87
C ARG A 24 -7.78 -5.53 6.76
N ILE A 25 -6.49 -5.38 7.07
CA ILE A 25 -5.38 -5.42 6.11
C ILE A 25 -4.34 -6.48 6.52
N ALA A 26 -4.75 -7.45 7.34
CA ALA A 26 -3.84 -8.47 7.86
C ALA A 26 -3.39 -9.47 6.78
N GLU A 27 -4.22 -9.72 5.76
CA GLU A 27 -3.91 -10.68 4.70
C GLU A 27 -3.47 -9.99 3.40
N ALA A 28 -2.51 -10.61 2.72
CA ALA A 28 -2.02 -10.14 1.43
C ALA A 28 -3.10 -10.22 0.33
N SER A 29 -4.01 -11.19 0.42
CA SER A 29 -5.13 -11.37 -0.49
C SER A 29 -6.27 -10.38 -0.23
N THR A 30 -6.17 -9.53 0.80
CA THR A 30 -7.22 -8.55 1.10
C THR A 30 -7.22 -7.46 0.03
N PRO A 31 -8.36 -7.25 -0.66
CA PRO A 31 -8.47 -6.17 -1.63
C PRO A 31 -8.42 -4.82 -0.92
N LEU A 32 -7.71 -3.85 -1.49
CA LEU A 32 -7.67 -2.47 -0.97
C LEU A 32 -8.95 -1.74 -1.40
N PHE A 33 -9.25 -1.77 -2.70
CA PHE A 33 -10.50 -1.26 -3.24
C PHE A 33 -11.69 -2.14 -2.81
N GLY A 34 -12.72 -1.51 -2.24
CA GLY A 34 -13.95 -2.17 -1.82
C GLY A 34 -13.94 -2.72 -0.39
N ASN A 35 -12.78 -3.10 0.16
CA ASN A 35 -12.68 -3.48 1.58
C ASN A 35 -12.36 -2.29 2.49
N ILE A 36 -11.64 -1.29 1.96
CA ILE A 36 -11.31 -0.06 2.66
C ILE A 36 -12.16 1.07 2.08
N PRO A 37 -13.31 1.40 2.69
CA PRO A 37 -14.16 2.48 2.22
C PRO A 37 -13.49 3.86 2.30
N GLU A 38 -12.46 4.02 3.13
CA GLU A 38 -11.65 5.23 3.26
C GLU A 38 -10.68 5.45 2.09
N LEU A 39 -10.46 4.42 1.25
CA LEU A 39 -9.56 4.50 0.11
C LEU A 39 -10.28 5.12 -1.11
N ASP A 40 -10.38 6.44 -1.10
CA ASP A 40 -10.88 7.25 -2.22
C ASP A 40 -9.77 7.58 -3.24
N SER A 41 -10.14 8.05 -4.43
CA SER A 41 -9.20 8.46 -5.48
C SER A 41 -8.15 9.49 -5.02
N PHE A 42 -8.48 10.37 -4.08
CA PHE A 42 -7.52 11.28 -3.44
C PHE A 42 -6.65 10.59 -2.38
N ALA A 43 -7.20 9.61 -1.67
CA ALA A 43 -6.49 8.89 -0.63
C ALA A 43 -5.42 7.97 -1.22
N VAL A 44 -5.63 7.41 -2.43
CA VAL A 44 -4.60 6.63 -3.13
C VAL A 44 -3.38 7.49 -3.46
N LEU A 45 -3.56 8.74 -3.88
CA LEU A 45 -2.45 9.67 -4.14
C LEU A 45 -1.67 9.99 -2.85
N SER A 46 -2.37 10.31 -1.76
CA SER A 46 -1.74 10.53 -0.46
C SER A 46 -1.03 9.28 0.06
N LEU A 47 -1.61 8.10 -0.17
CA LEU A 47 -1.02 6.82 0.20
C LEU A 47 0.26 6.56 -0.58
N ALA A 48 0.25 6.75 -1.90
CA ALA A 48 1.43 6.64 -2.73
C ALA A 48 2.54 7.58 -2.25
N ALA A 49 2.22 8.87 -2.05
CA ALA A 49 3.19 9.84 -1.54
C ALA A 49 3.77 9.45 -0.16
N ALA A 50 2.94 8.90 0.74
CA ALA A 50 3.39 8.42 2.03
C ALA A 50 4.29 7.18 1.92
N LEU A 51 4.01 6.26 0.99
CA LEU A 51 4.85 5.10 0.70
C LEU A 51 6.19 5.54 0.11
N GLU A 52 6.17 6.42 -0.88
CA GLU A 52 7.37 7.03 -1.48
C GLU A 52 8.28 7.64 -0.41
N ALA A 53 7.71 8.47 0.47
CA ALA A 53 8.45 9.09 1.57
C ALA A 53 8.97 8.07 2.60
N ARG A 54 8.20 7.01 2.89
CA ARG A 54 8.57 6.01 3.90
C ARG A 54 9.70 5.10 3.44
N PHE A 55 9.66 4.70 2.18
CA PHE A 55 10.58 3.72 1.59
C PHE A 55 11.70 4.40 0.79
N GLY A 56 11.58 5.69 0.48
CA GLY A 56 12.60 6.46 -0.24
C GLY A 56 12.66 6.13 -1.74
N PHE A 57 11.52 5.81 -2.35
CA PHE A 57 11.40 5.55 -3.79
C PHE A 57 10.31 6.44 -4.40
N GLN A 58 10.20 6.43 -5.72
CA GLN A 58 9.14 7.14 -6.46
C GLN A 58 8.30 6.11 -7.22
N ILE A 59 6.98 6.24 -7.17
CA ILE A 59 6.03 5.47 -7.97
C ILE A 59 5.78 6.29 -9.24
N ASP A 60 6.15 5.76 -10.40
CA ASP A 60 5.83 6.41 -11.66
C ASP A 60 4.33 6.33 -11.96
N ASP A 61 3.82 7.29 -12.73
CA ASP A 61 2.43 7.30 -13.20
C ASP A 61 2.07 6.03 -14.00
N GLU A 62 3.04 5.42 -14.68
CA GLU A 62 2.86 4.14 -15.40
C GLU A 62 2.71 2.94 -14.46
N ASP A 63 3.30 2.99 -13.27
CA ASP A 63 3.15 1.98 -12.23
C ASP A 63 1.90 2.19 -11.40
N PHE A 64 1.35 3.42 -11.37
CA PHE A 64 0.12 3.79 -10.67
C PHE A 64 -1.13 3.19 -11.35
N THR A 65 -1.23 1.87 -11.29
CA THR A 65 -2.28 1.06 -11.90
C THR A 65 -3.20 0.48 -10.85
N GLY A 66 -4.47 0.27 -11.21
CA GLY A 66 -5.44 -0.39 -10.32
C GLY A 66 -5.01 -1.79 -9.87
N GLU A 67 -4.14 -2.46 -10.62
CA GLU A 67 -3.62 -3.80 -10.31
C GLU A 67 -2.65 -3.79 -9.11
N ILE A 68 -1.74 -2.82 -9.02
CA ILE A 68 -0.83 -2.73 -7.85
C ILE A 68 -1.57 -2.33 -6.58
N PHE A 69 -2.66 -1.56 -6.73
CA PHE A 69 -3.56 -1.17 -5.65
C PHE A 69 -4.75 -2.12 -5.51
N GLU A 70 -4.75 -3.28 -6.17
CA GLU A 70 -5.87 -4.22 -6.08
C GLU A 70 -5.90 -4.85 -4.69
N THR A 71 -4.74 -5.31 -4.21
CA THR A 71 -4.60 -5.99 -2.90
C THR A 71 -3.38 -5.47 -2.13
N VAL A 72 -3.40 -5.63 -0.81
CA VAL A 72 -2.25 -5.26 0.05
C VAL A 72 -1.00 -6.04 -0.36
N GLY A 73 -1.18 -7.30 -0.78
CA GLY A 73 -0.10 -8.16 -1.26
C GLY A 73 0.55 -7.68 -2.54
N SER A 74 -0.25 -7.26 -3.53
CA SER A 74 0.26 -6.69 -4.79
C SER A 74 1.10 -5.44 -4.53
N LEU A 75 0.60 -4.53 -3.70
CA LEU A 75 1.29 -3.30 -3.32
C LEU A 75 2.60 -3.60 -2.59
N ALA A 76 2.57 -4.47 -1.59
CA ALA A 76 3.78 -4.84 -0.84
C ALA A 76 4.81 -5.55 -1.72
N ALA A 77 4.39 -6.42 -2.65
CA ALA A 77 5.27 -7.08 -3.59
C ALA A 77 5.89 -6.10 -4.59
N PHE A 78 5.15 -5.07 -5.01
CA PHE A 78 5.67 -4.00 -5.84
C PHE A 78 6.78 -3.24 -5.13
N ILE A 79 6.56 -2.80 -3.90
CA ILE A 79 7.55 -2.07 -3.10
C ILE A 79 8.77 -2.95 -2.79
N ASP A 80 8.56 -4.22 -2.39
CA ASP A 80 9.64 -5.17 -2.07
C ASP A 80 10.61 -5.33 -3.26
N ARG A 81 10.09 -5.31 -4.49
CA ARG A 81 10.91 -5.36 -5.71
C ARG A 81 11.74 -4.08 -5.92
N HIS A 82 11.19 -2.91 -5.61
CA HIS A 82 11.88 -1.61 -5.75
C HIS A 82 12.97 -1.40 -4.70
N ILE A 83 12.72 -1.76 -3.43
CA ILE A 83 13.69 -1.54 -2.34
C ILE A 83 14.81 -2.60 -2.28
N THR A 84 14.63 -3.74 -2.95
CA THR A 84 15.61 -4.83 -2.97
C THR A 84 16.62 -4.67 -4.13
N HIS A 85 16.44 -3.69 -5.01
CA HIS A 85 17.43 -3.27 -6.01
C HIS A 85 18.28 -2.10 -5.49
#